data_AF-A0A7K0Y6V6-F1
#
_entry.id   AF-A0A7K0Y6V6-F1
#
_cell.length_a   1.000
_cell.length_b   1.000
_cell.length_c   1.000
_cell.angle_alpha   90.00
_cell.angle_beta   90.00
_cell.angle_gamma   90.00
#
_symmetry.space_group_name_H-M   'P 1'
#
loop_
_entity.id
_entity.type
_entity.pdbx_description
1 polymer ?
#
loop_
_entity_poly.entity_id
_entity_poly.type
_entity_poly.pdbx_seq_one_letter_code
_entity_poly.pdbx_strand_id
1 'polypeptide(L)' 'MGTPELIMVAIVIVVLFGGSQLPKIAKNLGSAQRELKKAMEEGKNNDSTESK' A
#
# COMPACT_ATOMS: atom_id res chain seq x y z
N MET A 1 -6.87 -24.06 -15.44
CA MET A 1 -7.76 -23.77 -14.30
C MET A 1 -7.00 -22.77 -13.42
N GLY A 2 -7.52 -21.58 -13.12
CA GLY A 2 -6.71 -20.61 -12.36
C GLY A 2 -7.10 -19.14 -12.50
N THR A 3 -7.39 -18.66 -13.71
CA THR A 3 -7.86 -17.27 -13.91
C THR A 3 -9.37 -17.07 -13.65
N PRO A 4 -10.28 -18.01 -13.99
CA PRO A 4 -11.71 -17.81 -13.76
C PRO A 4 -12.09 -17.80 -12.27
N GLU A 5 -11.49 -18.69 -11.46
CA GLU A 5 -11.76 -18.76 -10.02
C GLU A 5 -11.32 -17.47 -9.30
N LEU A 6 -10.16 -16.93 -9.67
CA LEU A 6 -9.62 -15.70 -9.09
C LEU A 6 -10.51 -14.48 -9.44
N ILE A 7 -11.03 -14.43 -10.68
CA ILE A 7 -12.00 -13.42 -11.10
C ILE A 7 -13.31 -13.53 -10.30
N MET A 8 -13.81 -14.74 -10.06
CA MET A 8 -15.02 -14.95 -9.25
C MET A 8 -14.84 -14.41 -7.82
N VAL A 9 -13.69 -14.70 -7.20
CA VAL A 9 -13.36 -14.20 -5.86
C VAL A 9 -13.22 -12.67 -5.85
N ALA A 10 -12.54 -12.10 -6.85
CA ALA A 10 -12.39 -10.65 -6.99
C ALA A 10 -13.76 -9.96 -7.13
N ILE A 11 -14.69 -10.53 -7.89
CA ILE A 11 -16.06 -10.02 -8.02
C ILE A 11 -16.78 -10.03 -6.67
N VAL A 12 -16.69 -11.12 -5.90
CA VAL A 12 -17.31 -11.19 -4.56
C VAL A 12 -16.76 -10.12 -3.63
N ILE A 13 -15.44 -9.92 -3.60
CA ILE A 13 -14.80 -8.87 -2.80
C ILE A 13 -15.29 -7.49 -3.25
N VAL A 14 -15.37 -7.24 -4.56
CA VAL A 14 -15.86 -5.96 -5.11
C VAL A 14 -17.32 -5.71 -4.73
N VAL A 15 -18.16 -6.74 -4.69
CA VAL A 15 -19.59 -6.59 -4.28
C VAL A 15 -19.71 -6.30 -2.79
N LEU A 16 -18.93 -6.98 -1.94
CA LEU A 16 -18.98 -6.79 -0.48
C LEU A 16 -18.42 -5.43 -0.05
N PHE A 17 -17.30 -5.01 -0.63
CA PHE A 17 -16.60 -3.79 -0.24
C PHE A 17 -16.94 -2.58 -1.12
N GLY A 18 -17.49 -2.81 -2.32
CA GLY A 18 -17.73 -1.80 -3.34
C GLY A 18 -16.49 -1.52 -4.20
N GLY A 19 -16.68 -1.33 -5.51
CA GLY A 19 -15.58 -1.12 -6.47
C GLY A 19 -14.70 0.11 -6.21
N SER A 20 -15.20 1.10 -5.44
CA SER A 20 -14.42 2.28 -5.04
C SER A 20 -13.54 2.07 -3.81
N GLN A 21 -13.74 1.00 -3.05
CA GLN A 21 -13.06 0.79 -1.77
C GLN A 21 -11.65 0.22 -1.96
N LEU A 22 -11.47 -0.71 -2.91
CA LEU A 22 -10.15 -1.22 -3.30
C LEU A 22 -9.16 -0.11 -3.74
N PRO A 23 -9.50 0.81 -4.67
CA PRO A 23 -8.60 1.89 -5.06
C PRO A 23 -8.37 2.91 -3.94
N LYS A 24 -9.36 3.15 -3.06
CA LYS A 24 -9.18 4.01 -1.88
C LYS A 24 -8.18 3.43 -0.89
N ILE A 25 -8.29 2.13 -0.58
CA ILE A 25 -7.35 1.44 0.31
C ILE A 25 -5.95 1.45 -0.31
N ALA A 26 -5.82 1.13 -1.60
CA ALA A 26 -4.54 1.16 -2.30
C ALA A 26 -3.89 2.56 -2.29
N LYS A 27 -4.67 3.62 -2.55
CA LYS A 27 -4.18 5.00 -2.49
C LYS A 27 -3.71 5.38 -1.09
N ASN A 28 -4.53 5.11 -0.07
CA ASN A 28 -4.21 5.49 1.31
C ASN A 28 -3.01 4.70 1.86
N LEU A 29 -2.97 3.39 1.60
CA LEU A 29 -1.87 2.52 2.00
C LEU A 29 -0.59 2.87 1.23
N GLY A 30 -0.68 3.20 -0.05
CA GLY A 30 0.46 3.63 -0.86
C GLY A 30 1.06 4.95 -0.38
N SER A 31 0.21 5.93 -0.05
CA SER A 31 0.65 7.18 0.56
C SER A 31 1.33 6.94 1.91
N ALA A 32 0.72 6.14 2.79
CA ALA A 32 1.29 5.83 4.10
C ALA A 32 2.63 5.08 3.99
N GLN A 33 2.74 4.09 3.10
CA GLN A 33 3.99 3.38 2.87
C GLN A 33 5.09 4.29 2.29
N ARG A 34 4.73 5.23 1.41
CA ARG A 34 5.67 6.20 0.85
C ARG A 34 6.21 7.15 1.93
N GLU A 35 5.35 7.67 2.79
CA GLU A 35 5.75 8.51 3.93
C GLU A 35 6.61 7.75 4.93
N LEU A 36 6.24 6.51 5.26
CA LEU A 36 7.02 5.63 6.12
C LEU A 36 8.43 5.40 5.55
N LYS A 37 8.53 5.06 4.26
CA LYS A 37 9.82 4.84 3.59
C LYS A 37 10.68 6.12 3.60
N LYS A 38 10.08 7.28 3.34
CA LYS A 38 10.77 8.58 3.36
C LYS A 38 11.31 8.91 4.75
N ALA A 39 10.50 8.73 5.80
CA ALA A 39 10.92 8.95 7.18
C ALA A 39 12.05 8.00 7.61
N MET A 40 12.01 6.73 7.18
CA MET A 40 13.09 5.78 7.43
C MET A 40 14.39 6.15 6.71
N GLU A 41 14.31 6.63 5.46
CA GLU A 41 15.48 7.07 4.69
C GLU A 41 16.09 8.37 5.27
N GLU A 42 15.25 9.32 5.69
CA GLU A 42 15.69 10.57 6.34
C GLU A 42 16.31 10.31 7.72
N GLY A 43 15.71 9.46 8.55
CA GLY A 43 16.26 9.08 9.86
C GLY A 43 17.61 8.37 9.74
N LYS A 44 17.76 7.49 8.73
CA LYS A 44 19.03 6.78 8.47
C LYS A 44 20.16 7.72 7.98
N ASN A 45 19.82 8.80 7.27
CA ASN A 45 20.81 9.75 6.76
C ASN A 45 21.22 10.81 7.82
N ASN A 46 20.34 11.11 8.78
CA ASN A 46 20.63 12.07 9.86
C ASN A 46 21.59 11.50 10.92
N ASP A 47 21.59 10.17 11.14
CA ASP A 47 22.55 9.50 12.04
C ASP A 47 24.02 9.57 11.54
N SER A 48 24.25 9.93 10.27
CA SER A 48 25.61 10.06 9.71
C SER A 48 26.20 11.48 9.79
N THR A 49 25.43 12.47 10.25
CA THR A 49 25.87 13.88 10.28
C THR A 49 26.10 14.44 11.69
N GLU A 50 25.60 13.77 12.74
CA GLU A 50 25.76 14.20 14.14
C GLU A 50 26.87 13.44 14.88
N SER A 51 28.04 13.30 14.24
CA SER A 51 29.28 12.89 14.91
C SER A 51 30.48 13.50 14.19
N LYS A 52 30.59 14.82 14.20
CA LYS A 52 31.85 15.53 13.96
C LYS A 52 31.90 16.86 14.68
#